data_AF-A0A6A5A2L0-F1
#
_entry.id   AF-A0A6A5A2L0-F1
#
_cell.length_a   1.000
_cell.length_b   1.000
_cell.length_c   1.000
_cell.angle_alpha   90.00
_cell.angle_beta   90.00
_cell.angle_gamma   90.00
#
_symmetry.space_group_name_H-M   'P 1'
#
loop_
_entity.id
_entity.type
_entity.pdbx_description
1 polymer ?
#
loop_
_entity_poly.entity_id
_entity_poly.type
_entity_poly.pdbx_seq_one_letter_code
_entity_poly.pdbx_strand_id
1 'polypeptide(L)'
;VSLLFCINIVCMPLKCYFTELLWTNPETFRPPAIFPEVASEFNRSTAKRYVAQLQLVYNNTTIPAHRAYHYDATHDVDVMRTVMTSSDCDRPPLQLLNDILGIVYFSTDLKLDLVDRLCTNASQDVARLWRVNFIDSPAFISALWVVSGQNDLDSNNSTIPTDSNVTTVYVLFIPDVRTMSWRYTKLAWRLLLCLSLAVLIVTSYICPLWQLKGNLERYAVVAPSHVSQKGSNERRRRVVRYNVVVGEPSCFVLTKPWVCIAFAADLLASTLYVAQACLRVCQTTSLLHFALGTLYLGRTVWFSYTALASVNVALKRWQKCHWIRPANTTVLAIAAGVVGGTITNVQGQWPPILQVYTWLFMLHSRQDTNQTMQMDSIFVNLVFAMTMCYLPAGVVGGRAVCRRLCTVYRRPHVVMAETRCHPGNCNDMNSMENKADHPPTIDVQSYN
;
A
#
# COMPACT_ATOMS: atom_id res chain seq x y z
N VAL A 1 -7.54 -20.87 13.08
CA VAL A 1 -7.13 -20.03 11.92
C VAL A 1 -8.28 -19.13 11.45
N SER A 2 -9.44 -19.65 11.04
CA SER A 2 -10.53 -18.82 10.48
C SER A 2 -11.09 -17.76 11.44
N LEU A 3 -11.20 -18.04 12.75
CA LEU A 3 -11.62 -17.06 13.76
C LEU A 3 -10.64 -15.87 13.84
N LEU A 4 -9.33 -16.14 13.81
CA LEU A 4 -8.30 -15.09 13.82
C LEU A 4 -8.39 -14.21 12.57
N PHE A 5 -8.70 -14.80 11.41
CA PHE A 5 -8.98 -14.04 10.19
C PHE A 5 -10.26 -13.20 10.31
N CYS A 6 -11.33 -13.71 10.93
CA CYS A 6 -12.55 -12.92 11.20
C CYS A 6 -12.23 -11.68 12.07
N ILE A 7 -11.50 -11.88 13.17
CA ILE A 7 -11.07 -10.79 14.06
C ILE A 7 -10.21 -9.79 13.29
N ASN A 8 -9.23 -10.29 12.52
CA ASN A 8 -8.35 -9.47 11.71
C ASN A 8 -9.11 -8.58 10.72
N ILE A 9 -10.16 -9.11 10.06
CA ILE A 9 -11.01 -8.34 9.13
C ILE A 9 -11.83 -7.30 9.87
N VAL A 10 -12.46 -7.66 10.99
CA VAL A 10 -13.27 -6.72 11.79
C VAL A 10 -12.41 -5.57 12.30
N CYS A 11 -11.17 -5.85 12.70
CA CYS A 11 -10.22 -4.84 13.17
C CYS A 11 -9.49 -4.09 12.06
N MET A 12 -9.67 -4.43 10.77
CA MET A 12 -8.96 -3.75 9.66
C MET A 12 -9.13 -2.22 9.66
N PRO A 13 -10.32 -1.64 9.91
CA PRO A 13 -10.49 -0.18 9.97
C PRO A 13 -9.61 0.49 11.03
N LEU A 14 -9.24 -0.23 12.10
CA LEU A 14 -8.48 0.31 13.23
C LEU A 14 -6.96 0.18 13.07
N LYS A 15 -6.48 -0.66 12.15
CA LYS A 15 -5.03 -0.86 11.92
C LYS A 15 -4.29 0.41 11.52
N CYS A 16 -5.01 1.38 10.98
CA CYS A 16 -4.46 2.68 10.65
C CYS A 16 -3.83 3.40 11.85
N TYR A 17 -4.33 3.19 13.06
CA TYR A 17 -3.84 3.86 14.28
C TYR A 17 -2.46 3.36 14.74
N PHE A 18 -1.87 2.36 14.06
CA PHE A 18 -0.44 2.07 14.24
C PHE A 18 0.46 3.21 13.73
N THR A 19 -0.05 4.06 12.84
CA THR A 19 0.70 5.17 12.27
C THR A 19 -0.04 6.50 12.33
N GLU A 20 -1.38 6.50 12.30
CA GLU A 20 -2.17 7.73 12.43
C GLU A 20 -2.19 8.22 13.88
N LEU A 21 -2.25 9.54 14.04
CA LEU A 21 -2.42 10.17 15.35
C LEU A 21 -3.71 9.69 16.02
N LEU A 22 -3.61 9.34 17.30
CA LEU A 22 -4.73 8.87 18.09
C LEU A 22 -5.75 9.99 18.33
N TRP A 23 -7.02 9.60 18.44
CA TRP A 23 -8.13 10.51 18.74
C TRP A 23 -8.05 11.13 20.14
N THR A 24 -7.30 10.51 21.05
CA THR A 24 -7.13 10.98 22.44
C THR A 24 -6.14 12.13 22.57
N ASN A 25 -5.27 12.34 21.58
CA ASN A 25 -4.24 13.37 21.66
C ASN A 25 -4.87 14.76 21.55
N PRO A 26 -4.68 15.65 22.56
CA PRO A 26 -5.30 16.98 22.58
C PRO A 26 -4.91 17.79 21.33
N GLU A 27 -5.75 18.73 20.88
CA GLU A 27 -5.37 19.63 19.77
C GLU A 27 -4.08 20.40 20.07
N THR A 28 -3.85 20.71 21.35
CA THR A 28 -2.68 21.39 21.88
C THR A 28 -1.48 20.46 22.13
N PHE A 29 -1.52 19.20 21.71
CA PHE A 29 -0.37 18.29 21.89
C PHE A 29 0.90 18.86 21.25
N ARG A 30 0.72 19.61 20.16
CA ARG A 30 1.77 20.38 19.51
C ARG A 30 1.70 21.82 20.04
N PRO A 31 2.76 22.33 20.71
CA PRO A 31 2.73 23.64 21.31
C PRO A 31 2.68 24.74 20.23
N PRO A 32 1.67 25.63 20.23
CA PRO A 32 1.54 26.70 19.24
C PRO A 32 2.73 27.66 19.22
N ALA A 33 3.41 27.77 20.37
CA ALA A 33 4.61 28.56 20.52
C ALA A 33 5.74 28.08 19.60
N ILE A 34 5.81 26.77 19.29
CA ILE A 34 6.85 26.16 18.43
C ILE A 34 6.31 25.89 17.02
N PHE A 35 5.06 25.49 16.92
CA PHE A 35 4.39 25.18 15.67
C PHE A 35 3.16 26.06 15.51
N PRO A 36 3.34 27.31 15.07
CA PRO A 36 2.23 28.22 14.87
C PRO A 36 1.23 27.66 13.85
N GLU A 37 -0.05 27.96 14.05
CA GLU A 37 -1.08 27.68 13.06
C GLU A 37 -0.79 28.50 11.81
N VAL A 38 -0.59 27.82 10.69
CA VAL A 38 -0.33 28.49 9.42
C VAL A 38 -1.67 28.86 8.80
N ALA A 39 -1.89 30.15 8.54
CA ALA A 39 -3.12 30.63 7.91
C ALA A 39 -3.34 29.98 6.52
N SER A 40 -4.58 29.98 6.02
CA SER A 40 -4.93 29.41 4.71
C SER A 40 -4.06 29.97 3.58
N GLU A 41 -3.69 31.24 3.68
CA GLU A 41 -2.67 31.90 2.89
C GLU A 41 -1.50 32.28 3.80
N PHE A 42 -0.28 31.92 3.42
CA PHE A 42 0.90 32.33 4.18
C PHE A 42 1.96 32.90 3.24
N ASN A 43 2.50 34.04 3.65
CA ASN A 43 3.46 34.82 2.88
C ASN A 43 4.89 34.36 3.17
N ARG A 44 5.81 34.75 2.29
CA ARG A 44 7.24 34.50 2.43
C ARG A 44 7.83 34.91 3.78
N SER A 45 7.38 36.03 4.35
CA SER A 45 7.88 36.52 5.64
C SER A 45 7.50 35.61 6.80
N THR A 46 6.27 35.10 6.83
CA THR A 46 5.79 34.13 7.82
C THR A 46 6.49 32.79 7.65
N ALA A 47 6.64 32.33 6.40
CA ALA A 47 7.38 31.12 6.07
C ALA A 47 8.81 31.17 6.64
N LYS A 48 9.54 32.27 6.39
CA LYS A 48 10.91 32.46 6.91
C LYS A 48 10.99 32.41 8.43
N ARG A 49 10.07 33.09 9.13
CA ARG A 49 10.03 33.07 10.61
C ARG A 49 9.79 31.66 11.14
N TYR A 50 8.91 30.91 10.49
CA TYR A 50 8.61 29.55 10.89
C TYR A 50 9.80 28.60 10.63
N VAL A 51 10.48 28.69 9.49
CA VAL A 51 11.71 27.90 9.27
C VAL A 51 12.78 28.22 10.30
N ALA A 52 13.00 29.50 10.60
CA ALA A 52 13.98 29.91 11.63
C ALA A 52 13.65 29.31 13.00
N GLN A 53 12.37 29.22 13.34
CA GLN A 53 11.93 28.56 14.57
C GLN A 53 12.17 27.04 14.54
N LEU A 54 11.88 26.38 13.42
CA LEU A 54 12.14 24.94 13.27
C LEU A 54 13.63 24.62 13.35
N GLN A 55 14.51 25.49 12.83
CA GLN A 55 15.96 25.37 12.94
C GLN A 55 16.46 25.42 14.40
N LEU A 56 15.80 26.19 15.27
CA LEU A 56 16.15 26.25 16.69
C LEU A 56 15.76 24.97 17.44
N VAL A 57 14.68 24.31 17.02
CA VAL A 57 14.13 23.11 17.66
C VAL A 57 14.83 21.85 17.16
N TYR A 58 15.05 21.78 15.85
CA TYR A 58 15.63 20.64 15.15
C TYR A 58 17.03 21.03 14.68
N ASN A 59 18.03 20.66 15.46
CA ASN A 59 19.42 20.93 15.17
C ASN A 59 20.28 19.67 15.43
N ASN A 60 21.58 19.82 15.27
CA ASN A 60 22.58 18.78 15.51
C ASN A 60 22.57 18.20 16.95
N THR A 61 22.15 19.00 17.94
CA THR A 61 22.10 18.59 19.36
C THR A 61 20.81 17.88 19.73
N THR A 62 19.68 18.23 19.12
CA THR A 62 18.38 17.63 19.44
C THR A 62 18.12 16.35 18.65
N ILE A 63 18.68 16.23 17.44
CA ILE A 63 18.53 15.04 16.61
C ILE A 63 19.72 14.09 16.88
N PRO A 64 19.48 12.82 17.25
CA PRO A 64 20.56 11.88 17.57
C PRO A 64 21.59 11.77 16.44
N ALA A 65 22.88 11.85 16.75
CA ALA A 65 23.96 11.65 15.78
C ALA A 65 23.82 10.29 15.05
N HIS A 66 24.36 10.20 13.84
CA HIS A 66 24.36 8.98 12.99
C HIS A 66 22.98 8.49 12.49
N ARG A 67 21.91 9.29 12.66
CA ARG A 67 20.58 8.95 12.12
C ARG A 67 20.18 9.86 10.97
N ALA A 68 20.12 9.33 9.75
CA ALA A 68 19.59 10.04 8.59
C ALA A 68 18.08 10.31 8.70
N TYR A 69 17.36 9.50 9.46
CA TYR A 69 15.93 9.66 9.68
C TYR A 69 15.60 9.55 11.18
N HIS A 70 14.85 10.52 11.68
CA HIS A 70 14.38 10.59 13.06
C HIS A 70 12.90 10.95 13.07
N TYR A 71 12.09 10.13 13.73
CA TYR A 71 10.68 10.42 13.96
C TYR A 71 10.52 10.97 15.38
N ASP A 72 10.13 12.24 15.49
CA ASP A 72 9.75 12.86 16.74
C ASP A 72 8.30 12.50 17.08
N ALA A 73 8.14 11.47 17.92
CA ALA A 73 6.84 10.99 18.36
C ALA A 73 6.09 11.99 19.25
N THR A 74 6.78 12.98 19.84
CA THR A 74 6.14 13.97 20.73
C THR A 74 5.39 15.04 19.94
N HIS A 75 5.97 15.50 18.83
CA HIS A 75 5.37 16.52 17.96
C HIS A 75 4.75 15.94 16.68
N ASP A 76 4.86 14.64 16.46
CA ASP A 76 4.49 13.92 15.23
C ASP A 76 5.15 14.57 14.01
N VAL A 77 6.48 14.52 13.95
CA VAL A 77 7.28 15.11 12.88
C VAL A 77 8.30 14.09 12.38
N ASP A 78 8.38 13.92 11.06
CA ASP A 78 9.44 13.15 10.42
C ASP A 78 10.57 14.10 10.03
N VAL A 79 11.75 13.87 10.60
CA VAL A 79 12.96 14.67 10.38
C VAL A 79 13.95 13.83 9.59
N MET A 80 14.46 14.41 8.51
CA MET A 80 15.39 13.76 7.59
C MET A 80 16.63 14.62 7.42
N ARG A 81 17.79 13.97 7.39
CA ARG A 81 19.10 14.57 7.15
C ARG A 81 19.77 13.82 6.02
N THR A 82 20.22 14.57 5.02
CA THR A 82 21.05 14.04 3.95
C THR A 82 22.35 14.82 3.92
N VAL A 83 23.48 14.12 4.04
CA VAL A 83 24.80 14.73 3.94
C VAL A 83 25.25 14.66 2.48
N MET A 84 25.72 15.79 1.96
CA MET A 84 26.23 15.95 0.61
C MET A 84 27.63 16.56 0.66
N THR A 85 28.48 16.11 -0.24
CA THR A 85 29.86 16.57 -0.41
C THR A 85 30.02 17.33 -1.71
N SER A 86 31.03 18.21 -1.80
CA SER A 86 31.30 18.97 -3.03
C SER A 86 31.57 18.06 -4.26
N SER A 87 32.08 16.84 -4.06
CA SER A 87 32.26 15.85 -5.15
C SER A 87 30.95 15.31 -5.71
N ASP A 88 29.84 15.41 -4.98
CA ASP A 88 28.54 14.94 -5.47
C ASP A 88 28.00 15.81 -6.61
N CYS A 89 28.51 17.03 -6.75
CA CYS A 89 28.13 17.98 -7.78
C CYS A 89 28.63 17.65 -9.19
N ASP A 90 29.54 16.68 -9.33
CA ASP A 90 29.94 16.16 -10.64
C ASP A 90 28.83 15.32 -11.29
N ARG A 91 27.82 14.90 -10.51
CA ARG A 91 26.69 14.10 -10.97
C ARG A 91 25.61 14.98 -11.61
N PRO A 92 24.78 14.43 -12.53
CA PRO A 92 23.65 15.17 -13.09
C PRO A 92 22.73 15.70 -11.97
N PRO A 93 22.24 16.96 -12.05
CA PRO A 93 21.47 17.59 -10.97
C PRO A 93 20.27 16.78 -10.47
N LEU A 94 19.58 16.08 -11.38
CA LEU A 94 18.44 15.24 -11.04
C LEU A 94 18.82 14.01 -10.22
N GLN A 95 20.01 13.46 -10.47
CA GLN A 95 20.53 12.31 -9.74
C GLN A 95 21.05 12.73 -8.37
N LEU A 96 21.71 13.89 -8.27
CA LEU A 96 22.12 14.49 -7.00
C LEU A 96 20.91 14.71 -6.08
N LEU A 97 19.85 15.33 -6.60
CA LEU A 97 18.64 15.63 -5.82
C LEU A 97 17.87 14.37 -5.38
N ASN A 98 17.97 13.28 -6.14
CA ASN A 98 17.28 12.02 -5.85
C ASN A 98 17.80 11.33 -4.58
N ASP A 99 19.06 11.60 -4.21
CA ASP A 99 19.65 11.07 -2.97
C ASP A 99 19.08 11.77 -1.72
N ILE A 100 18.43 12.93 -1.89
CA ILE A 100 17.81 13.68 -0.80
C ILE A 100 16.46 13.05 -0.44
N LEU A 101 16.34 12.59 0.80
CA LEU A 101 15.08 12.06 1.32
C LEU A 101 13.97 13.12 1.28
N GLY A 102 12.79 12.73 0.79
CA GLY A 102 11.63 13.63 0.67
C GLY A 102 11.55 14.45 -0.63
N ILE A 103 12.50 14.26 -1.57
CA ILE A 103 12.55 14.95 -2.87
C ILE A 103 11.24 14.92 -3.68
N VAL A 104 10.40 13.91 -3.46
CA VAL A 104 9.08 13.77 -4.12
C VAL A 104 8.14 14.94 -3.81
N TYR A 105 8.30 15.57 -2.64
CA TYR A 105 7.46 16.69 -2.19
C TYR A 105 8.06 18.06 -2.47
N PHE A 106 9.24 18.15 -3.08
CA PHE A 106 9.90 19.43 -3.34
C PHE A 106 9.30 20.10 -4.58
N SER A 107 9.13 21.41 -4.49
CA SER A 107 8.71 22.24 -5.62
C SER A 107 9.84 22.38 -6.66
N THR A 108 9.47 22.76 -7.89
CA THR A 108 10.45 22.92 -8.98
C THR A 108 11.46 24.03 -8.70
N ASP A 109 11.02 25.16 -8.14
CA ASP A 109 11.89 26.28 -7.75
C ASP A 109 12.86 25.89 -6.63
N LEU A 110 12.39 25.15 -5.63
CA LEU A 110 13.24 24.66 -4.54
C LEU A 110 14.36 23.74 -5.06
N LYS A 111 14.04 22.86 -6.02
CA LYS A 111 15.03 21.96 -6.62
C LYS A 111 16.15 22.73 -7.33
N LEU A 112 15.82 23.83 -8.01
CA LEU A 112 16.79 24.68 -8.69
C LEU A 112 17.66 25.46 -7.70
N ASP A 113 17.03 26.12 -6.72
CA ASP A 113 17.72 26.86 -5.64
C ASP A 113 18.68 25.93 -4.86
N LEU A 114 18.28 24.68 -4.62
CA LEU A 114 19.07 23.71 -3.87
C LEU A 114 20.30 23.25 -4.65
N VAL A 115 20.17 22.97 -5.95
CA VAL A 115 21.33 22.60 -6.80
C VAL A 115 22.32 23.75 -6.88
N ASP A 116 21.84 24.99 -7.06
CA ASP A 116 22.69 26.16 -7.08
C ASP A 116 23.43 26.31 -5.73
N ARG A 117 22.70 26.24 -4.61
CA ARG A 117 23.32 26.36 -3.29
C ARG A 117 24.37 25.29 -3.00
N LEU A 118 24.11 24.03 -3.38
CA LEU A 118 24.99 22.89 -3.13
C LEU A 118 26.24 22.90 -4.01
N CYS A 119 26.12 23.33 -5.28
CA CYS A 119 27.19 23.16 -6.27
C CYS A 119 27.91 24.43 -6.68
N THR A 120 27.27 25.60 -6.62
CA THR A 120 27.91 26.88 -6.97
C THR A 120 28.32 27.69 -5.74
N ASN A 121 28.04 27.17 -4.53
CA ASN A 121 28.25 27.87 -3.26
C ASN A 121 27.65 29.29 -3.26
N ALA A 122 26.49 29.44 -3.91
CA ALA A 122 25.77 30.70 -3.92
C ALA A 122 25.55 31.23 -2.49
N SER A 123 25.77 32.52 -2.28
CA SER A 123 25.67 33.18 -0.97
C SER A 123 24.24 33.27 -0.42
N GLN A 124 23.25 32.69 -1.11
CA GLN A 124 21.85 32.73 -0.73
C GLN A 124 21.53 31.59 0.23
N ASP A 125 21.12 31.92 1.45
CA ASP A 125 20.63 30.92 2.40
C ASP A 125 19.34 30.25 1.88
N VAL A 126 19.40 28.93 1.71
CA VAL A 126 18.26 28.12 1.25
C VAL A 126 17.54 27.59 2.47
N ALA A 127 16.59 28.41 2.95
CA ALA A 127 15.62 28.05 3.98
C ALA A 127 14.22 28.30 3.41
N ARG A 128 13.39 27.24 3.35
CA ARG A 128 12.07 27.26 2.70
C ARG A 128 11.04 26.45 3.49
N LEU A 129 9.81 26.94 3.46
CA LEU A 129 8.62 26.27 3.99
C LEU A 129 7.56 26.31 2.90
N TRP A 130 6.94 25.17 2.64
CA TRP A 130 5.79 25.09 1.76
C TRP A 130 4.72 24.19 2.36
N ARG A 131 3.47 24.39 1.94
CA ARG A 131 2.33 23.58 2.35
C ARG A 131 1.84 22.75 1.18
N VAL A 132 1.40 21.54 1.47
CA VAL A 132 0.66 20.70 0.53
C VAL A 132 -0.79 20.56 1.00
N ASN A 133 -1.73 20.88 0.11
CA ASN A 133 -3.16 20.77 0.33
C ASN A 133 -3.73 19.49 -0.31
N PHE A 134 -4.94 19.14 0.10
CA PHE A 134 -5.80 18.16 -0.55
C PHE A 134 -7.22 18.71 -0.59
N ILE A 135 -7.70 19.08 -1.80
CA ILE A 135 -9.06 19.61 -2.02
C ILE A 135 -9.31 20.79 -1.06
N ASP A 136 -8.47 21.83 -1.17
CA ASP A 136 -8.46 23.05 -0.34
C ASP A 136 -8.22 22.86 1.17
N SER A 137 -7.99 21.62 1.61
CA SER A 137 -7.76 21.30 3.01
C SER A 137 -6.27 21.05 3.27
N PRO A 138 -5.67 21.62 4.32
CA PRO A 138 -4.24 21.43 4.62
C PRO A 138 -3.94 19.94 4.88
N ALA A 139 -2.99 19.36 4.14
CA ALA A 139 -2.58 17.98 4.34
C ALA A 139 -1.34 17.89 5.23
N PHE A 140 -0.26 18.55 4.83
CA PHE A 140 0.99 18.61 5.60
C PHE A 140 1.80 19.85 5.21
N ILE A 141 2.76 20.19 6.07
CA ILE A 141 3.74 21.23 5.85
C ILE A 141 5.10 20.56 5.68
N SER A 142 5.92 21.09 4.78
CA SER A 142 7.29 20.67 4.60
C SER A 142 8.24 21.85 4.74
N ALA A 143 9.34 21.64 5.44
CA ALA A 143 10.39 22.62 5.64
C ALA A 143 11.73 22.05 5.18
N LEU A 144 12.57 22.88 4.59
CA LEU A 144 13.93 22.53 4.20
C LEU A 144 14.88 23.66 4.55
N TRP A 145 16.05 23.29 5.08
CA TRP A 145 17.19 24.19 5.16
C TRP A 145 18.51 23.46 4.95
N VAL A 146 19.55 24.22 4.59
CA VAL A 146 20.89 23.70 4.33
C VAL A 146 21.85 24.28 5.37
N VAL A 147 22.66 23.42 5.98
CA VAL A 147 23.74 23.82 6.90
C VAL A 147 25.08 23.39 6.30
N SER A 148 25.97 24.34 6.06
CA SER A 148 27.31 24.07 5.54
C SER A 148 28.32 23.86 6.65
N GLY A 149 29.37 23.07 6.39
CA GLY A 149 30.49 22.89 7.31
C GLY A 149 30.22 21.87 8.40
N GLN A 150 29.22 21.01 8.26
CA GLN A 150 28.82 20.09 9.32
C GLN A 150 28.42 18.72 8.76
N ASN A 151 29.08 17.67 9.25
CA ASN A 151 28.70 16.28 9.00
C ASN A 151 28.02 15.69 10.24
N ASP A 152 26.68 15.72 10.26
CA ASP A 152 25.87 15.23 11.37
C ASP A 152 25.68 13.70 11.38
N LEU A 153 26.16 13.00 10.34
CA LEU A 153 25.98 11.55 10.18
C LEU A 153 27.23 10.72 10.47
N ASP A 154 28.44 11.26 10.30
CA ASP A 154 29.71 10.51 10.49
C ASP A 154 30.52 10.92 11.73
N SER A 155 29.91 11.47 12.79
CA SER A 155 30.64 11.94 13.98
C SER A 155 31.20 10.79 14.85
N ASN A 156 32.14 10.00 14.34
CA ASN A 156 32.81 8.93 15.08
C ASN A 156 33.79 9.46 16.14
N ASN A 157 33.96 10.78 16.27
CA ASN A 157 34.63 11.43 17.38
C ASN A 157 33.89 12.72 17.74
N SER A 158 33.84 13.02 19.02
CA SER A 158 33.16 14.14 19.70
C SER A 158 33.61 15.56 19.31
N THR A 159 34.33 15.69 18.20
CA THR A 159 34.67 16.95 17.55
C THR A 159 34.17 16.85 16.11
N ILE A 160 33.01 17.44 15.83
CA ILE A 160 32.49 17.62 14.47
C ILE A 160 33.57 18.37 13.69
N PRO A 161 34.28 17.75 12.73
CA PRO A 161 35.23 18.47 11.89
C PRO A 161 34.39 19.42 11.05
N THR A 162 34.63 20.72 11.18
CA THR A 162 34.04 21.72 10.29
C THR A 162 34.76 21.68 8.96
N ASP A 163 34.47 20.67 8.15
CA ASP A 163 34.94 20.60 6.78
C ASP A 163 34.02 21.44 5.89
N SER A 164 34.57 22.52 5.32
CA SER A 164 33.85 23.43 4.41
C SER A 164 33.25 22.75 3.19
N ASN A 165 33.67 21.51 2.89
CA ASN A 165 33.26 20.73 1.73
C ASN A 165 32.05 19.83 2.00
N VAL A 166 31.51 19.83 3.22
CA VAL A 166 30.35 19.02 3.61
C VAL A 166 29.16 19.92 3.91
N THR A 167 28.01 19.54 3.36
CA THR A 167 26.73 20.23 3.58
C THR A 167 25.68 19.22 4.04
N THR A 168 24.95 19.55 5.10
CA THR A 168 23.82 18.75 5.57
C THR A 168 22.52 19.44 5.18
N VAL A 169 21.67 18.72 4.45
CA VAL A 169 20.31 19.15 4.10
C VAL A 169 19.33 18.57 5.10
N TYR A 170 18.61 19.45 5.78
CA TYR A 170 17.55 19.11 6.71
C TYR A 170 16.19 19.22 6.02
N VAL A 171 15.38 18.18 6.15
CA VAL A 171 14.03 18.11 5.58
C VAL A 171 13.07 17.66 6.65
N LEU A 172 12.02 18.44 6.88
CA LEU A 172 10.96 18.13 7.84
C LEU A 172 9.66 17.88 7.10
N PHE A 173 8.96 16.82 7.52
CA PHE A 173 7.60 16.55 7.13
C PHE A 173 6.71 16.63 8.37
N ILE A 174 5.78 17.56 8.36
CA ILE A 174 4.91 17.91 9.48
C ILE A 174 3.47 17.68 9.04
N PRO A 175 2.85 16.54 9.41
CA PRO A 175 1.42 16.31 9.18
C PRO A 175 0.58 17.40 9.84
N ASP A 176 -0.50 17.78 9.17
CA ASP A 176 -1.44 18.78 9.70
C ASP A 176 -2.32 18.19 10.82
N VAL A 177 -2.56 19.00 11.85
CA VAL A 177 -3.31 18.62 13.05
C VAL A 177 -4.79 18.91 12.81
N ARG A 178 -5.54 17.88 12.37
CA ARG A 178 -6.99 18.03 12.17
C ARG A 178 -7.72 18.23 13.48
N THR A 179 -8.85 18.95 13.43
CA THR A 179 -9.72 19.21 14.59
C THR A 179 -10.19 17.93 15.27
N MET A 180 -10.43 18.00 16.57
CA MET A 180 -10.94 16.92 17.41
C MET A 180 -12.25 16.38 16.86
N SER A 181 -13.16 17.26 16.47
CA SER A 181 -14.45 16.88 15.89
C SER A 181 -14.25 15.95 14.69
N TRP A 182 -13.33 16.29 13.78
CA TRP A 182 -13.01 15.44 12.62
C TRP A 182 -12.45 14.07 13.05
N ARG A 183 -11.55 14.03 14.03
CA ARG A 183 -10.98 12.77 14.54
C ARG A 183 -12.04 11.87 15.17
N TYR A 184 -12.95 12.43 15.96
CA TYR A 184 -14.06 11.69 16.55
C TYR A 184 -15.05 11.20 15.49
N THR A 185 -15.39 12.03 14.49
CA THR A 185 -16.22 11.60 13.36
C THR A 185 -15.58 10.44 12.62
N LYS A 186 -14.27 10.50 12.36
CA LYS A 186 -13.51 9.45 11.70
C LYS A 186 -13.45 8.16 12.54
N LEU A 187 -13.27 8.29 13.85
CA LEU A 187 -13.34 7.15 14.77
C LEU A 187 -14.73 6.51 14.76
N ALA A 188 -15.79 7.31 14.88
CA ALA A 188 -17.17 6.82 14.84
C ALA A 188 -17.47 6.10 13.53
N TRP A 189 -17.02 6.65 12.39
CA TRP A 189 -17.09 6.02 11.08
C TRP A 189 -16.39 4.65 11.08
N ARG A 190 -15.16 4.57 11.59
CA ARG A 190 -14.38 3.32 11.66
C ARG A 190 -15.02 2.28 12.58
N LEU A 191 -15.59 2.70 13.71
CA LEU A 191 -16.32 1.81 14.62
C LEU A 191 -17.60 1.28 13.97
N LEU A 192 -18.33 2.13 13.25
CA LEU A 192 -19.50 1.72 12.46
C LEU A 192 -19.10 0.73 11.36
N LEU A 193 -17.96 0.93 10.69
CA LEU A 193 -17.40 -0.04 9.76
C LEU A 193 -17.04 -1.37 10.45
N CYS A 194 -16.41 -1.33 11.62
CA CYS A 194 -16.11 -2.56 12.38
C CYS A 194 -17.39 -3.33 12.73
N LEU A 195 -18.41 -2.63 13.24
CA LEU A 195 -19.70 -3.22 13.60
C LEU A 195 -20.40 -3.82 12.37
N SER A 196 -20.46 -3.07 11.28
CA SER A 196 -21.10 -3.54 10.05
C SER A 196 -20.39 -4.75 9.45
N LEU A 197 -19.04 -4.82 9.53
CA LEU A 197 -18.27 -6.01 9.16
C LEU A 197 -18.55 -7.20 10.07
N ALA A 198 -18.64 -6.97 11.39
CA ALA A 198 -18.98 -8.03 12.34
C ALA A 198 -20.37 -8.61 12.06
N VAL A 199 -21.37 -7.76 11.85
CA VAL A 199 -22.74 -8.17 11.48
C VAL A 199 -22.73 -8.92 10.15
N LEU A 200 -21.98 -8.45 9.14
CA LEU A 200 -21.88 -9.10 7.84
C LEU A 200 -21.25 -10.50 7.96
N ILE A 201 -20.15 -10.64 8.71
CA ILE A 201 -19.49 -11.94 8.92
C ILE A 201 -20.41 -12.89 9.69
N VAL A 202 -21.10 -12.41 10.72
CA VAL A 202 -22.02 -13.25 11.49
C VAL A 202 -23.17 -13.74 10.61
N THR A 203 -23.85 -12.82 9.93
CA THR A 203 -25.05 -13.14 9.13
C THR A 203 -24.74 -13.91 7.85
N SER A 204 -23.65 -13.58 7.16
CA SER A 204 -23.37 -14.11 5.81
C SER A 204 -22.38 -15.26 5.80
N TYR A 205 -21.59 -15.44 6.87
CA TYR A 205 -20.57 -16.49 6.93
C TYR A 205 -20.80 -17.45 8.10
N ILE A 206 -20.92 -16.95 9.34
CA ILE A 206 -21.05 -17.82 10.51
C ILE A 206 -22.41 -18.52 10.54
N CYS A 207 -23.54 -17.80 10.47
CA CYS A 207 -24.88 -18.39 10.54
C CYS A 207 -25.12 -19.48 9.48
N PRO A 208 -24.79 -19.29 8.19
CA PRO A 208 -24.94 -20.34 7.18
C PRO A 208 -24.05 -21.56 7.44
N LEU A 209 -22.86 -21.39 8.02
CA LEU A 209 -22.00 -22.52 8.41
C LEU A 209 -22.62 -23.33 9.54
N TRP A 210 -23.24 -22.68 10.53
CA TRP A 210 -23.97 -23.38 11.58
C TRP A 210 -25.21 -24.10 11.03
N GLN A 211 -25.93 -23.49 10.11
CA GLN A 211 -27.08 -24.12 9.44
C GLN A 211 -26.63 -25.33 8.61
N LEU A 212 -25.53 -25.22 7.85
CA LEU A 212 -24.96 -26.31 7.08
C LEU A 212 -24.54 -27.46 8.00
N LYS A 213 -23.87 -27.16 9.11
CA LYS A 213 -23.51 -28.15 10.12
C LYS A 213 -24.75 -28.88 10.65
N GLY A 214 -25.78 -28.13 11.08
CA GLY A 214 -27.01 -28.71 11.60
C GLY A 214 -27.75 -29.57 10.57
N ASN A 215 -27.77 -29.16 9.30
CA ASN A 215 -28.36 -29.94 8.22
C ASN A 215 -27.56 -31.21 7.94
N LEU A 216 -26.22 -31.14 7.89
CA LEU A 216 -25.37 -32.30 7.70
C LEU A 216 -25.52 -33.30 8.86
N GLU A 217 -25.59 -32.83 10.12
CA GLU A 217 -25.84 -33.69 11.27
C GLU A 217 -27.22 -34.36 11.19
N ARG A 218 -28.27 -33.62 10.81
CA ARG A 218 -29.64 -34.17 10.65
C ARG A 218 -29.74 -35.17 9.50
N TYR A 219 -29.19 -34.87 8.33
CA TYR A 219 -29.33 -35.73 7.14
C TYR A 219 -28.28 -36.84 7.05
N ALA A 220 -27.11 -36.71 7.69
CA ALA A 220 -26.13 -37.80 7.77
C ALA A 220 -26.56 -38.89 8.76
N VAL A 221 -27.28 -38.53 9.83
CA VAL A 221 -27.86 -39.50 10.79
C VAL A 221 -29.10 -40.19 10.20
N VAL A 222 -29.85 -39.50 9.33
CA VAL A 222 -31.08 -40.03 8.70
C VAL A 222 -30.81 -40.72 7.36
N ALA A 223 -29.56 -40.85 6.89
CA ALA A 223 -29.24 -41.71 5.75
C ALA A 223 -29.75 -43.14 6.07
N PRO A 224 -30.88 -43.58 5.50
CA PRO A 224 -31.59 -44.71 6.07
C PRO A 224 -30.80 -45.98 5.81
N SER A 225 -30.64 -46.78 6.86
CA SER A 225 -30.50 -48.23 6.81
C SER A 225 -31.70 -48.94 6.15
N HIS A 226 -32.54 -48.22 5.40
CA HIS A 226 -33.81 -48.69 4.85
C HIS A 226 -33.96 -48.29 3.39
N VAL A 227 -33.32 -49.04 2.49
CA VAL A 227 -34.06 -49.86 1.51
C VAL A 227 -33.19 -51.10 1.29
N SER A 228 -33.50 -52.18 2.03
CA SER A 228 -33.14 -53.53 1.62
C SER A 228 -34.01 -53.85 0.40
N GLN A 229 -33.67 -53.28 -0.75
CA GLN A 229 -34.21 -53.72 -2.02
C GLN A 229 -33.35 -54.92 -2.41
N LYS A 230 -33.84 -56.11 -2.03
CA LYS A 230 -33.41 -57.37 -2.63
C LYS A 230 -33.49 -57.20 -4.14
N GLY A 231 -32.36 -57.15 -4.85
CA GLY A 231 -32.34 -57.49 -6.27
C GLY A 231 -31.42 -56.75 -7.23
N SER A 232 -30.74 -55.65 -6.88
CA SER A 232 -29.79 -55.02 -7.83
C SER A 232 -28.39 -54.83 -7.26
N ASN A 233 -27.40 -55.37 -7.98
CA ASN A 233 -25.96 -55.33 -7.71
C ASN A 233 -25.36 -53.93 -7.89
N GLU A 234 -26.00 -52.89 -7.36
CA GLU A 234 -25.43 -51.55 -7.36
C GLU A 234 -24.81 -51.28 -5.99
N ARG A 235 -23.48 -51.29 -5.92
CA ARG A 235 -22.68 -50.88 -4.74
C ARG A 235 -23.02 -49.43 -4.38
N ARG A 236 -24.12 -49.20 -3.64
CA ARG A 236 -24.40 -47.91 -3.02
C ARG A 236 -23.36 -47.63 -1.95
N ARG A 237 -22.37 -46.83 -2.30
CA ARG A 237 -21.32 -46.35 -1.37
C ARG A 237 -21.97 -45.57 -0.24
N ARG A 238 -21.96 -46.13 0.97
CA ARG A 238 -22.32 -45.43 2.20
C ARG A 238 -21.30 -44.32 2.43
N VAL A 239 -21.73 -43.06 2.39
CA VAL A 239 -20.87 -41.91 2.71
C VAL A 239 -20.69 -41.85 4.23
N VAL A 240 -19.52 -42.26 4.71
CA VAL A 240 -19.22 -42.40 6.16
C VAL A 240 -18.68 -41.09 6.76
N ARG A 241 -18.14 -40.19 5.93
CA ARG A 241 -17.48 -38.97 6.41
C ARG A 241 -17.66 -37.80 5.45
N TYR A 242 -18.04 -36.66 6.00
CA TYR A 242 -18.01 -35.37 5.31
C TYR A 242 -16.85 -34.56 5.86
N ASN A 243 -15.94 -34.14 4.97
CA ASN A 243 -14.91 -33.15 5.30
C ASN A 243 -15.35 -31.81 4.72
N VAL A 244 -15.85 -30.93 5.57
CA VAL A 244 -16.22 -29.55 5.16
C VAL A 244 -14.98 -28.68 5.30
N VAL A 245 -14.41 -28.27 4.17
CA VAL A 245 -13.30 -27.32 4.14
C VAL A 245 -13.87 -25.91 4.07
N VAL A 246 -13.74 -25.17 5.17
CA VAL A 246 -14.23 -23.80 5.26
C VAL A 246 -13.08 -22.83 4.95
N GLY A 247 -13.25 -22.02 3.91
CA GLY A 247 -12.30 -20.98 3.51
C GLY A 247 -12.32 -19.75 4.41
N GLU A 248 -11.52 -18.74 4.07
CA GLU A 248 -11.54 -17.46 4.79
C GLU A 248 -12.77 -16.60 4.43
N PRO A 249 -13.31 -15.80 5.37
CA PRO A 249 -14.52 -15.00 5.14
C PRO A 249 -14.31 -13.79 4.20
N SER A 250 -13.06 -13.48 3.83
CA SER A 250 -12.66 -12.30 3.05
C SER A 250 -13.51 -12.11 1.78
N CYS A 251 -13.80 -13.18 1.04
CA CYS A 251 -14.57 -13.14 -0.21
C CYS A 251 -16.03 -12.66 -0.01
N PHE A 252 -16.65 -13.00 1.13
CA PHE A 252 -18.03 -12.57 1.43
C PHE A 252 -18.10 -11.06 1.67
N VAL A 253 -17.09 -10.51 2.36
CA VAL A 253 -16.96 -9.07 2.60
C VAL A 253 -16.75 -8.33 1.28
N LEU A 254 -15.84 -8.82 0.45
CA LEU A 254 -15.48 -8.22 -0.84
C LEU A 254 -16.61 -8.25 -1.88
N THR A 255 -17.61 -9.12 -1.69
CA THR A 255 -18.79 -9.18 -2.56
C THR A 255 -19.70 -7.95 -2.39
N LYS A 256 -19.61 -7.23 -1.27
CA LYS A 256 -20.43 -6.04 -1.00
C LYS A 256 -19.69 -4.76 -1.44
N PRO A 257 -20.08 -4.13 -2.57
CA PRO A 257 -19.33 -3.00 -3.13
C PRO A 257 -19.29 -1.79 -2.19
N TRP A 258 -20.36 -1.56 -1.42
CA TRP A 258 -20.43 -0.44 -0.48
C TRP A 258 -19.34 -0.52 0.61
N VAL A 259 -18.95 -1.72 1.04
CA VAL A 259 -17.88 -1.92 2.03
C VAL A 259 -16.55 -1.46 1.46
N CYS A 260 -16.24 -1.88 0.22
CA CYS A 260 -15.00 -1.51 -0.45
C CYS A 260 -14.91 0.00 -0.66
N ILE A 261 -16.01 0.63 -1.12
CA ILE A 261 -16.12 2.08 -1.29
C ILE A 261 -15.90 2.80 0.05
N ALA A 262 -16.50 2.31 1.14
CA ALA A 262 -16.35 2.92 2.45
C ALA A 262 -14.89 2.88 2.96
N PHE A 263 -14.16 1.79 2.71
CA PHE A 263 -12.73 1.71 3.01
C PHE A 263 -11.88 2.63 2.12
N ALA A 264 -12.19 2.71 0.83
CA ALA A 264 -11.51 3.62 -0.09
C ALA A 264 -11.74 5.09 0.33
N ALA A 265 -12.96 5.44 0.74
CA ALA A 265 -13.29 6.77 1.26
C ALA A 265 -12.54 7.07 2.57
N ASP A 266 -12.43 6.11 3.50
CA ASP A 266 -11.64 6.29 4.73
C ASP A 266 -10.16 6.57 4.43
N LEU A 267 -9.60 5.91 3.40
CA LEU A 267 -8.22 6.14 2.98
C LEU A 267 -8.04 7.53 2.34
N LEU A 268 -8.98 7.98 1.50
CA LEU A 268 -8.97 9.33 0.94
C LEU A 268 -9.14 10.41 2.02
N ALA A 269 -9.90 10.14 3.07
CA ALA A 269 -10.00 11.01 4.25
C ALA A 269 -8.72 11.04 5.11
N SER A 270 -7.70 10.24 4.76
CA SER A 270 -6.44 10.06 5.50
C SER A 270 -5.20 10.38 4.65
N THR A 271 -5.33 11.21 3.62
CA THR A 271 -4.27 11.50 2.64
C THR A 271 -2.95 11.98 3.25
N LEU A 272 -2.99 12.74 4.34
CA LEU A 272 -1.79 13.21 5.04
C LEU A 272 -0.92 12.06 5.58
N TYR A 273 -1.55 11.00 6.10
CA TYR A 273 -0.84 9.81 6.56
C TYR A 273 -0.43 8.89 5.42
N VAL A 274 -1.14 8.93 4.28
CA VAL A 274 -0.68 8.26 3.05
C VAL A 274 0.62 8.88 2.57
N ALA A 275 0.71 10.21 2.55
CA ALA A 275 1.95 10.92 2.20
C ALA A 275 3.08 10.60 3.19
N GLN A 276 2.80 10.63 4.50
CA GLN A 276 3.78 10.23 5.52
C GLN A 276 4.25 8.78 5.35
N ALA A 277 3.35 7.86 4.99
CA ALA A 277 3.70 6.47 4.74
C ALA A 277 4.57 6.30 3.48
N CYS A 278 4.27 7.03 2.39
CA CYS A 278 5.12 7.07 1.20
C CYS A 278 6.53 7.54 1.55
N LEU A 279 6.64 8.61 2.35
CA LEU A 279 7.92 9.12 2.83
C LEU A 279 8.70 8.06 3.64
N ARG A 280 8.03 7.39 4.57
CA ARG A 280 8.61 6.33 5.42
C ARG A 280 9.07 5.10 4.65
N VAL A 281 8.43 4.80 3.51
CA VAL A 281 8.82 3.70 2.62
C VAL A 281 10.04 4.07 1.76
N CYS A 282 10.25 5.35 1.44
CA CYS A 282 11.43 5.79 0.72
C CYS A 282 12.72 5.76 1.57
N GLN A 283 12.62 5.82 2.90
CA GLN A 283 13.79 5.63 3.78
C GLN A 283 13.97 4.14 4.11
N THR A 284 15.17 3.62 3.90
CA THR A 284 15.53 2.23 4.22
C THR A 284 16.39 2.10 5.48
N THR A 285 16.82 3.23 6.05
CA THR A 285 17.70 3.27 7.24
C THR A 285 17.01 2.74 8.50
N SER A 286 15.71 2.97 8.65
CA SER A 286 14.91 2.46 9.76
C SER A 286 13.87 1.46 9.24
N LEU A 287 14.21 0.17 9.36
CA LEU A 287 13.34 -0.95 8.94
C LEU A 287 11.96 -0.95 9.60
N LEU A 288 11.86 -0.48 10.86
CA LEU A 288 10.57 -0.41 11.56
C LEU A 288 9.62 0.60 10.90
N HIS A 289 10.07 1.83 10.68
CA HIS A 289 9.28 2.85 9.98
C HIS A 289 8.98 2.47 8.52
N PHE A 290 9.91 1.79 7.84
CA PHE A 290 9.67 1.21 6.52
C PHE A 290 8.54 0.17 6.54
N ALA A 291 8.56 -0.74 7.53
CA ALA A 291 7.53 -1.75 7.70
C ALA A 291 6.17 -1.13 8.06
N LEU A 292 6.15 -0.12 8.94
CA LEU A 292 4.95 0.64 9.28
C LEU A 292 4.37 1.38 8.06
N GLY A 293 5.22 2.04 7.27
CA GLY A 293 4.82 2.69 6.02
C GLY A 293 4.25 1.68 5.01
N THR A 294 4.91 0.54 4.83
CA THR A 294 4.44 -0.54 3.96
C THR A 294 3.10 -1.11 4.42
N LEU A 295 2.95 -1.35 5.74
CA LEU A 295 1.70 -1.84 6.33
C LEU A 295 0.55 -0.84 6.12
N TYR A 296 0.83 0.45 6.27
CA TYR A 296 -0.15 1.49 6.03
C TYR A 296 -0.55 1.57 4.55
N LEU A 297 0.43 1.54 3.63
CA LEU A 297 0.18 1.54 2.19
C LEU A 297 -0.51 0.26 1.70
N GLY A 298 -0.42 -0.86 2.43
CA GLY A 298 -1.22 -2.05 2.16
C GLY A 298 -2.74 -1.79 2.14
N ARG A 299 -3.22 -0.73 2.79
CA ARG A 299 -4.63 -0.30 2.77
C ARG A 299 -5.09 0.16 1.38
N THR A 300 -4.16 0.48 0.48
CA THR A 300 -4.48 0.90 -0.90
C THR A 300 -5.14 -0.20 -1.74
N VAL A 301 -5.05 -1.47 -1.30
CA VAL A 301 -5.76 -2.61 -1.89
C VAL A 301 -7.28 -2.37 -2.00
N TRP A 302 -7.85 -1.54 -1.13
CA TRP A 302 -9.27 -1.24 -1.16
C TRP A 302 -9.71 -0.50 -2.43
N PHE A 303 -8.82 0.26 -3.09
CA PHE A 303 -9.09 0.81 -4.42
C PHE A 303 -9.23 -0.32 -5.46
N SER A 304 -8.30 -1.28 -5.43
CA SER A 304 -8.35 -2.46 -6.31
C SER A 304 -9.60 -3.31 -6.08
N TYR A 305 -10.00 -3.51 -4.82
CA TYR A 305 -11.22 -4.22 -4.48
C TYR A 305 -12.48 -3.45 -4.89
N THR A 306 -12.49 -2.13 -4.74
CA THR A 306 -13.60 -1.28 -5.19
C THR A 306 -13.77 -1.37 -6.70
N ALA A 307 -12.67 -1.34 -7.46
CA ALA A 307 -12.70 -1.53 -8.90
C ALA A 307 -13.26 -2.91 -9.28
N LEU A 308 -12.79 -3.99 -8.65
CA LEU A 308 -13.29 -5.34 -8.88
C LEU A 308 -14.78 -5.49 -8.55
N ALA A 309 -15.21 -4.99 -7.39
CA ALA A 309 -16.60 -5.07 -6.97
C ALA A 309 -17.51 -4.28 -7.92
N SER A 310 -17.09 -3.08 -8.34
CA SER A 310 -17.82 -2.23 -9.29
C SER A 310 -17.92 -2.90 -10.67
N VAL A 311 -16.83 -3.44 -11.20
CA VAL A 311 -16.82 -4.17 -12.47
C VAL A 311 -17.71 -5.41 -12.40
N ASN A 312 -17.68 -6.17 -11.29
CA ASN A 312 -18.55 -7.34 -11.10
C ASN A 312 -20.04 -6.96 -11.15
N VAL A 313 -20.43 -5.86 -10.49
CA VAL A 313 -21.81 -5.34 -10.54
C VAL A 313 -22.18 -4.94 -11.97
N ALA A 314 -21.30 -4.22 -12.68
CA ALA A 314 -21.54 -3.80 -14.06
C ALA A 314 -21.68 -5.00 -15.02
N LEU A 315 -20.81 -6.01 -14.90
CA LEU A 315 -20.87 -7.23 -15.72
C LEU A 315 -22.15 -8.03 -15.49
N LYS A 316 -22.60 -8.14 -14.23
CA LYS A 316 -23.88 -8.80 -13.91
C LYS A 316 -25.06 -8.02 -14.49
N ARG A 317 -25.05 -6.69 -14.38
CA ARG A 317 -26.09 -5.84 -14.96
C ARG A 317 -26.15 -5.97 -16.49
N TRP A 318 -25.01 -6.21 -17.14
CA TRP A 318 -24.92 -6.38 -18.59
C TRP A 318 -24.90 -7.85 -19.07
N GLN A 319 -25.02 -8.83 -18.17
CA GLN A 319 -24.97 -10.26 -18.48
C GLN A 319 -23.68 -10.72 -19.19
N LYS A 320 -22.56 -10.02 -18.96
CA LYS A 320 -21.26 -10.28 -19.61
C LYS A 320 -20.24 -10.97 -18.70
N CYS A 321 -20.69 -11.68 -17.66
CA CYS A 321 -19.81 -12.37 -16.70
C CYS A 321 -18.84 -13.36 -17.36
N HIS A 322 -19.20 -13.93 -18.52
CA HIS A 322 -18.34 -14.86 -19.27
C HIS A 322 -17.13 -14.20 -19.95
N TRP A 323 -17.08 -12.86 -20.05
CA TRP A 323 -15.99 -12.14 -20.74
C TRP A 323 -14.73 -12.04 -19.90
N ILE A 324 -14.85 -12.04 -18.57
CA ILE A 324 -13.76 -11.72 -17.65
C ILE A 324 -13.53 -12.89 -16.70
N ARG A 325 -12.27 -13.31 -16.57
CA ARG A 325 -11.87 -14.33 -15.61
C ARG A 325 -11.85 -13.75 -14.19
N PRO A 326 -12.32 -14.50 -13.17
CA PRO A 326 -12.28 -14.03 -11.80
C PRO A 326 -10.85 -13.83 -11.32
N ALA A 327 -10.60 -12.71 -10.64
CA ALA A 327 -9.33 -12.41 -9.99
C ALA A 327 -9.31 -13.02 -8.59
N ASN A 328 -8.19 -13.64 -8.20
CA ASN A 328 -8.00 -14.13 -6.83
C ASN A 328 -7.68 -12.94 -5.92
N THR A 329 -8.53 -12.72 -4.92
CA THR A 329 -8.46 -11.59 -3.98
C THR A 329 -7.25 -11.67 -3.06
N THR A 330 -6.84 -12.86 -2.62
CA THR A 330 -5.64 -13.06 -1.79
C THR A 330 -4.37 -12.68 -2.56
N VAL A 331 -4.26 -13.09 -3.83
CA VAL A 331 -3.12 -12.72 -4.68
C VAL A 331 -3.10 -11.21 -4.93
N LEU A 332 -4.27 -10.59 -5.07
CA LEU A 332 -4.37 -9.14 -5.18
C LEU A 332 -3.96 -8.43 -3.88
N ALA A 333 -4.31 -8.97 -2.71
CA ALA A 333 -3.88 -8.43 -1.42
C ALA A 333 -2.36 -8.45 -1.27
N ILE A 334 -1.75 -9.58 -1.62
CA ILE A 334 -0.29 -9.74 -1.61
C ILE A 334 0.34 -8.78 -2.61
N ALA A 335 -0.19 -8.72 -3.83
CA ALA A 335 0.29 -7.81 -4.86
C ALA A 335 0.19 -6.35 -4.40
N ALA A 336 -0.92 -5.92 -3.82
CA ALA A 336 -1.11 -4.56 -3.32
C ALA A 336 -0.19 -4.24 -2.14
N GLY A 337 0.08 -5.20 -1.24
CA GLY A 337 1.05 -5.02 -0.16
C GLY A 337 2.48 -4.84 -0.70
N VAL A 338 2.87 -5.65 -1.68
CA VAL A 338 4.18 -5.53 -2.35
C VAL A 338 4.26 -4.23 -3.15
N VAL A 339 3.24 -3.89 -3.93
CA VAL A 339 3.15 -2.64 -4.71
C VAL A 339 3.23 -1.43 -3.78
N GLY A 340 2.43 -1.42 -2.71
CA GLY A 340 2.36 -0.32 -1.77
C GLY A 340 3.70 -0.01 -1.09
N GLY A 341 4.50 -1.02 -0.73
CA GLY A 341 5.83 -0.80 -0.18
C GLY A 341 6.91 -0.69 -1.26
N THR A 342 7.27 -1.83 -1.83
CA THR A 342 8.47 -1.97 -2.66
C THR A 342 8.41 -1.17 -3.96
N ILE A 343 7.26 -1.13 -4.65
CA ILE A 343 7.15 -0.37 -5.90
C ILE A 343 7.15 1.13 -5.61
N THR A 344 6.49 1.59 -4.54
CA THR A 344 6.57 2.99 -4.11
C THR A 344 8.00 3.40 -3.74
N ASN A 345 8.79 2.53 -3.11
CA ASN A 345 10.22 2.76 -2.89
C ASN A 345 10.98 2.91 -4.22
N VAL A 346 10.79 1.98 -5.17
CA VAL A 346 11.42 2.04 -6.50
C VAL A 346 11.02 3.30 -7.27
N GLN A 347 9.74 3.69 -7.21
CA GLN A 347 9.24 4.94 -7.79
C GLN A 347 9.92 6.17 -7.16
N GLY A 348 10.17 6.11 -5.85
CA GLY A 348 10.90 7.13 -5.10
C GLY A 348 12.37 7.25 -5.48
N GLN A 349 12.95 6.23 -6.11
CA GLN A 349 14.34 6.22 -6.56
C GLN A 349 14.50 6.54 -8.05
N TRP A 350 13.41 6.62 -8.82
CA TRP A 350 13.48 6.77 -10.27
C TRP A 350 13.21 8.22 -10.71
N PRO A 351 14.23 9.00 -11.13
CA PRO A 351 14.09 10.44 -11.34
C PRO A 351 13.01 10.88 -12.35
N PRO A 352 12.78 10.19 -13.49
CA PRO A 352 11.70 10.54 -14.42
C PRO A 352 10.31 10.46 -13.78
N ILE A 353 10.06 9.47 -12.91
CA ILE A 353 8.78 9.33 -12.20
C ILE A 353 8.61 10.48 -11.20
N LEU A 354 9.67 10.82 -10.47
CA LEU A 354 9.64 11.96 -9.55
C LEU A 354 9.34 13.28 -10.27
N GLN A 355 9.85 13.48 -11.48
CA GLN A 355 9.51 14.66 -12.28
C GLN A 355 8.02 14.70 -12.63
N VAL A 356 7.42 13.56 -12.97
CA VAL A 356 5.97 13.46 -13.20
C VAL A 356 5.21 13.82 -11.93
N TYR A 357 5.62 13.32 -10.75
CA TYR A 357 4.97 13.69 -9.48
C TYR A 357 5.12 15.18 -9.16
N THR A 358 6.30 15.77 -9.33
CA THR A 358 6.50 17.20 -9.16
C THR A 358 5.62 18.00 -10.12
N TRP A 359 5.54 17.59 -11.38
CA TRP A 359 4.63 18.23 -12.35
C TRP A 359 3.17 18.17 -11.88
N LEU A 360 2.71 17.01 -11.42
CA LEU A 360 1.34 16.82 -10.90
C LEU A 360 1.05 17.69 -9.67
N PHE A 361 1.99 17.82 -8.73
CA PHE A 361 1.83 18.70 -7.57
C PHE A 361 1.83 20.19 -7.95
N MET A 362 2.56 20.56 -9.02
CA MET A 362 2.70 21.94 -9.47
C MET A 362 1.52 22.43 -10.33
N LEU A 363 0.68 21.52 -10.87
CA LEU A 363 -0.51 21.86 -11.68
C LEU A 363 -1.43 22.86 -10.98
N HIS A 364 -1.57 22.75 -9.66
CA HIS A 364 -2.32 23.69 -8.83
C HIS A 364 -1.43 24.17 -7.69
N SER A 365 -0.42 24.97 -8.04
CA SER A 365 0.48 25.61 -7.07
C SER A 365 0.19 27.11 -6.95
N ARG A 366 0.39 27.66 -5.75
CA ARG A 366 0.40 29.10 -5.52
C ARG A 366 1.82 29.55 -5.18
N GLN A 367 2.23 30.62 -5.84
CA GLN A 367 3.56 31.21 -5.71
C GLN A 367 3.47 32.62 -5.10
N ASP A 368 4.41 32.95 -4.24
CA ASP A 368 4.64 34.30 -3.71
C ASP A 368 6.07 34.73 -4.10
N THR A 369 6.21 35.80 -4.87
CA THR A 369 7.50 36.36 -5.26
C THR A 369 8.44 35.31 -5.88
N ASN A 370 7.93 34.55 -6.87
CA ASN A 370 8.60 33.43 -7.57
C ASN A 370 8.96 32.22 -6.69
N GLN A 371 8.49 32.16 -5.44
CA GLN A 371 8.70 31.01 -4.56
C GLN A 371 7.40 30.26 -4.34
N THR A 372 7.42 28.94 -4.49
CA THR A 372 6.24 28.11 -4.30
C THR A 372 5.95 27.97 -2.81
N MET A 373 4.81 28.51 -2.36
CA MET A 373 4.36 28.43 -0.96
C MET A 373 3.34 27.31 -0.78
N GLN A 374 2.54 27.02 -1.81
CA GLN A 374 1.49 26.02 -1.72
C GLN A 374 1.45 25.13 -2.95
N MET A 375 1.25 23.84 -2.73
CA MET A 375 1.08 22.81 -3.75
C MET A 375 -0.18 22.02 -3.43
N ASP A 376 -0.74 21.34 -4.43
CA ASP A 376 -1.96 20.55 -4.24
C ASP A 376 -1.74 19.08 -4.61
N SER A 377 -2.21 18.18 -3.75
CA SER A 377 -1.96 16.75 -3.88
C SER A 377 -3.08 15.99 -4.60
N ILE A 378 -4.14 16.68 -5.04
CA ILE A 378 -5.33 16.06 -5.64
C ILE A 378 -4.98 15.17 -6.84
N PHE A 379 -4.19 15.68 -7.78
CA PHE A 379 -3.83 14.94 -9.01
C PHE A 379 -2.93 13.74 -8.72
N VAL A 380 -1.97 13.89 -7.79
CA VAL A 380 -1.10 12.78 -7.37
C VAL A 380 -1.92 11.68 -6.71
N ASN A 381 -2.85 12.02 -5.81
CA ASN A 381 -3.74 11.06 -5.17
C ASN A 381 -4.68 10.38 -6.18
N LEU A 382 -5.18 11.11 -7.18
CA LEU A 382 -6.00 10.53 -8.26
C LEU A 382 -5.20 9.53 -9.09
N VAL A 383 -3.99 9.89 -9.55
CA VAL A 383 -3.11 8.99 -10.31
C VAL A 383 -2.77 7.75 -9.48
N PHE A 384 -2.48 7.92 -8.19
CA PHE A 384 -2.20 6.83 -7.28
C PHE A 384 -3.40 5.89 -7.09
N ALA A 385 -4.59 6.44 -6.85
CA ALA A 385 -5.83 5.67 -6.73
C ALA A 385 -6.16 4.92 -8.04
N MET A 386 -6.00 5.58 -9.19
CA MET A 386 -6.21 4.95 -10.51
C MET A 386 -5.24 3.80 -10.75
N THR A 387 -3.95 3.99 -10.42
CA THR A 387 -2.93 2.93 -10.52
C THR A 387 -3.33 1.70 -9.71
N MET A 388 -3.84 1.91 -8.49
CA MET A 388 -4.33 0.83 -7.64
C MET A 388 -5.63 0.20 -8.17
N CYS A 389 -6.53 0.98 -8.79
CA CYS A 389 -7.71 0.45 -9.47
C CYS A 389 -7.38 -0.45 -10.66
N TYR A 390 -6.27 -0.18 -11.38
CA TYR A 390 -5.80 -1.00 -12.51
C TYR A 390 -5.02 -2.27 -12.09
N LEU A 391 -4.58 -2.34 -10.83
CA LEU A 391 -3.81 -3.47 -10.31
C LEU A 391 -4.43 -4.86 -10.58
N PRO A 392 -5.75 -5.09 -10.43
CA PRO A 392 -6.36 -6.39 -10.74
C PRO A 392 -6.17 -6.81 -12.20
N ALA A 393 -6.28 -5.88 -13.14
CA ALA A 393 -6.07 -6.14 -14.56
C ALA A 393 -4.59 -6.51 -14.82
N GLY A 394 -3.66 -5.80 -14.17
CA GLY A 394 -2.23 -6.10 -14.21
C GLY A 394 -1.90 -7.51 -13.68
N VAL A 395 -2.47 -7.90 -12.53
CA VAL A 395 -2.25 -9.24 -11.95
C VAL A 395 -2.81 -10.34 -12.86
N VAL A 396 -4.01 -10.17 -13.42
CA VAL A 396 -4.60 -11.15 -14.35
C VAL A 396 -3.78 -11.25 -15.64
N GLY A 397 -3.40 -10.11 -16.23
CA GLY A 397 -2.57 -10.04 -17.43
C GLY A 397 -1.19 -10.68 -17.23
N GLY A 398 -0.51 -10.34 -16.14
CA GLY A 398 0.81 -10.90 -15.80
C GLY A 398 0.77 -12.42 -15.63
N ARG A 399 -0.28 -12.97 -15.02
CA ARG A 399 -0.47 -14.43 -14.94
C ARG A 399 -0.68 -15.08 -16.30
N ALA A 400 -1.40 -14.43 -17.22
CA ALA A 400 -1.58 -14.93 -18.57
C ALA A 400 -0.26 -14.95 -19.36
N VAL A 401 0.56 -13.90 -19.23
CA VAL A 401 1.89 -13.82 -19.86
C VAL A 401 2.83 -14.87 -19.27
N CYS A 402 2.92 -14.99 -17.94
CA CYS A 402 3.74 -16.01 -17.29
C CYS A 402 3.36 -17.43 -17.73
N ARG A 403 2.05 -17.72 -17.82
CA ARG A 403 1.59 -19.03 -18.33
C ARG A 403 2.04 -19.28 -19.77
N ARG A 404 1.94 -18.27 -20.64
CA ARG A 404 2.42 -18.38 -22.04
C ARG A 404 3.93 -18.61 -22.10
N LEU A 405 4.72 -17.87 -21.32
CA LEU A 405 6.17 -18.03 -21.27
C LEU A 405 6.57 -19.41 -20.71
N CYS A 406 5.92 -19.88 -19.64
CA CYS A 406 6.16 -21.22 -19.11
C CYS A 406 5.77 -22.31 -20.10
N THR A 407 4.69 -22.15 -20.88
CA THR A 407 4.34 -23.14 -21.93
C THR A 407 5.33 -23.15 -23.09
N VAL A 408 5.94 -22.00 -23.42
CA VAL A 408 7.01 -21.91 -24.44
C VAL A 408 8.29 -22.57 -23.91
N TYR A 409 8.65 -22.32 -22.65
CA TYR A 409 9.87 -22.85 -22.03
C TYR A 409 9.76 -24.34 -21.66
N ARG A 410 8.54 -24.86 -21.46
CA ARG A 410 8.26 -26.26 -21.11
C ARG A 410 7.96 -27.14 -22.32
N ARG A 411 8.14 -26.67 -23.57
CA ARG A 411 8.28 -27.58 -24.71
C ARG A 411 9.61 -28.32 -24.52
N PRO A 412 9.64 -29.62 -24.20
CA PRO A 412 10.89 -30.35 -24.22
C PRO A 412 11.39 -30.38 -25.66
N HIS A 413 12.71 -30.38 -25.84
CA HIS A 413 13.35 -30.93 -27.03
C HIS A 413 12.81 -32.34 -27.26
N VAL A 414 11.71 -32.49 -28.00
CA VAL A 414 11.36 -33.74 -28.64
C VAL A 414 12.31 -33.86 -29.82
N VAL A 415 13.48 -34.44 -29.55
CA VAL A 415 14.35 -34.99 -30.57
C VAL A 415 13.49 -35.94 -31.40
N MET A 416 13.36 -35.66 -32.69
CA MET A 416 12.69 -36.52 -33.64
C MET A 416 13.43 -37.86 -33.69
N ALA A 417 12.88 -38.88 -33.02
CA ALA A 417 13.15 -40.27 -33.35
C ALA A 417 12.14 -40.67 -34.42
N GLU A 418 12.53 -40.49 -35.67
CA GLU A 418 11.82 -40.97 -36.84
C GLU A 418 11.93 -42.50 -36.88
N THR A 419 10.96 -43.19 -36.28
CA THR A 419 10.81 -44.64 -36.45
C THR A 419 9.75 -44.88 -37.53
N ARG A 420 10.22 -45.15 -38.76
CA ARG A 420 9.43 -45.76 -39.84
C ARG A 420 8.88 -47.10 -39.35
N CYS A 421 7.56 -47.27 -39.40
CA CYS A 421 6.92 -48.59 -39.42
C CYS A 421 6.08 -48.71 -40.70
N HIS A 422 6.42 -49.72 -41.51
CA HIS A 422 5.65 -50.19 -42.67
C HIS A 422 4.30 -50.81 -42.24
N PRO A 423 3.29 -50.83 -43.12
CA PRO A 423 1.99 -51.44 -42.83
C PRO A 423 2.00 -52.92 -43.20
N GLY A 424 1.69 -53.81 -42.25
CA GLY A 424 1.42 -55.21 -42.55
C GLY A 424 1.30 -56.09 -41.31
N ASN A 425 0.07 -56.59 -41.07
CA ASN A 425 -0.31 -57.76 -40.26
C ASN A 425 0.10 -57.81 -38.77
N CYS A 426 -0.89 -57.84 -37.86
CA CYS A 426 -1.47 -59.11 -37.38
C CYS A 426 -2.53 -58.85 -36.29
N ASN A 427 -3.64 -59.58 -36.41
CA ASN A 427 -4.67 -59.75 -35.38
C ASN A 427 -4.18 -60.65 -34.23
N ASP A 428 -4.96 -60.63 -33.15
CA ASP A 428 -5.04 -61.56 -32.01
C ASP A 428 -4.10 -61.34 -30.82
N MET A 429 -4.68 -60.85 -29.72
CA MET A 429 -4.78 -61.64 -28.46
C MET A 429 -5.61 -60.91 -27.40
N ASN A 430 -6.77 -61.48 -27.09
CA ASN A 430 -7.43 -61.37 -25.79
C ASN A 430 -6.63 -62.17 -24.75
N SER A 431 -6.51 -61.64 -23.52
CA SER A 431 -6.58 -62.35 -22.22
C SER A 431 -5.58 -61.81 -21.18
N MET A 432 -6.07 -61.70 -19.93
CA MET A 432 -5.34 -61.55 -18.65
C MET A 432 -4.72 -60.17 -18.36
N GLU A 433 -4.75 -59.57 -17.15
CA GLU A 433 -5.29 -59.94 -15.84
C GLU A 433 -5.07 -58.76 -14.85
N ASN A 434 -6.03 -58.58 -13.93
CA ASN A 434 -5.97 -57.97 -12.58
C ASN A 434 -5.40 -56.55 -12.27
N LYS A 435 -6.34 -55.68 -11.89
CA LYS A 435 -6.60 -55.19 -10.50
C LYS A 435 -5.50 -54.40 -9.76
N ALA A 436 -5.70 -53.08 -9.63
CA ALA A 436 -5.32 -52.33 -8.43
C ALA A 436 -6.32 -51.16 -8.19
N ASP A 437 -6.97 -51.21 -7.03
CA ASP A 437 -8.03 -50.33 -6.55
C ASP A 437 -7.52 -48.91 -6.22
N HIS A 438 -8.10 -47.89 -6.87
CA HIS A 438 -8.22 -46.54 -6.32
C HIS A 438 -9.69 -46.08 -6.41
N PRO A 439 -10.30 -45.60 -5.32
CA PRO A 439 -11.67 -45.08 -5.39
C PRO A 439 -11.66 -43.73 -6.13
N PRO A 440 -12.62 -43.47 -7.03
CA PRO A 440 -12.75 -42.18 -7.70
C PRO A 440 -13.27 -41.13 -6.72
N THR A 441 -12.49 -40.09 -6.52
CA THR A 441 -12.92 -38.78 -6.00
C THR A 441 -13.95 -38.19 -6.95
N ILE A 442 -15.17 -38.00 -6.47
CA ILE A 442 -16.18 -37.19 -7.16
C ILE A 442 -15.93 -35.75 -6.71
N ASP A 443 -15.20 -35.00 -7.54
CA ASP A 443 -15.13 -33.55 -7.42
C ASP A 443 -16.49 -32.96 -7.80
N VAL A 444 -17.27 -32.58 -6.79
CA VAL A 444 -18.40 -31.68 -6.98
C VAL A 444 -17.81 -30.29 -7.19
N GLN A 445 -17.60 -29.91 -8.45
CA GLN A 445 -17.41 -28.52 -8.84
C GLN A 445 -18.68 -27.74 -8.49
N SER A 446 -18.70 -27.14 -7.30
CA SER A 446 -19.63 -26.06 -7.01
C SER A 446 -19.18 -24.83 -7.80
N TYR A 447 -19.95 -24.48 -8.83
CA TYR A 447 -19.93 -23.15 -9.42
C TYR A 447 -20.23 -22.12 -8.34
N ASN A 448 -19.31 -21.19 -8.12
CA ASN A 448 -19.53 -19.88 -7.48
C ASN A 448 -18.59 -18.86 -8.10
#